data_AF-A0AAV2MXR5-F1
#
_entry.id   AF-A0AAV2MXR5-F1
#
_cell.length_a   1.000
_cell.length_b   1.000
_cell.length_c   1.000
_cell.angle_alpha   90.00
_cell.angle_beta   90.00
_cell.angle_gamma   90.00
#
_symmetry.space_group_name_H-M   'P 1'
#
loop_
_entity.id
_entity.type
_entity.pdbx_description
1 polymer ?
#
loop_
_entity_poly.entity_id
_entity_poly.type
_entity_poly.pdbx_seq_one_letter_code
_entity_poly.pdbx_strand_id
1 'polypeptide(L)'
;MSRLIKREVLDKIPSDSDRHLGVDYILAKLKIDSKNVRMKDLDRLKACVSSLRTRCKEKFNAASRKADKFELKNSAWLDSEFHLPELRVEKNLENSACELSAGRRPLEFQKKSERSQRREAAKISTQNEHDPSRIILACKHAARKSGEKDLHAVLKEVSKSPHRPSKIRKLLDTSTSVIKKKNLNEALSFLLKNSLTKNVYINMRLEANSCEGRHLATI
;
A
#
# COMPACT_ATOMS: atom_id res chain seq x y z
N MET A 1 23.69 33.40 -15.79
CA MET A 1 23.94 32.10 -15.11
C MET A 1 24.66 32.39 -13.81
N SER A 2 24.08 32.02 -12.68
CA SER A 2 24.65 32.28 -11.35
C SER A 2 25.92 31.45 -11.18
N ARG A 3 27.10 32.09 -11.20
CA ARG A 3 28.38 31.42 -10.94
C ARG A 3 28.59 31.38 -9.42
N LEU A 4 28.77 30.19 -8.87
CA LEU A 4 29.12 29.99 -7.47
C LEU A 4 30.60 29.63 -7.37
N ILE A 5 31.31 30.30 -6.47
CA ILE A 5 32.72 30.00 -6.20
C ILE A 5 32.79 28.97 -5.07
N LYS A 6 33.70 27.99 -5.17
CA LYS A 6 33.82 26.91 -4.20
C LYS A 6 34.13 27.42 -2.79
N ARG A 7 35.00 28.43 -2.67
CA ARG A 7 35.31 29.10 -1.39
C ARG A 7 34.06 29.62 -0.68
N GLU A 8 33.21 30.35 -1.38
CA GLU A 8 31.98 30.92 -0.80
C GLU A 8 31.01 29.86 -0.27
N VAL A 9 30.93 28.70 -0.93
CA VAL A 9 30.09 27.58 -0.49
C VAL A 9 30.70 26.88 0.72
N LEU A 10 32.02 26.73 0.76
CA LEU A 10 32.74 26.06 1.85
C LEU A 10 32.75 26.90 3.14
N ASP A 11 32.87 28.23 3.05
CA ASP A 11 32.87 29.13 4.20
C ASP A 11 31.54 29.11 4.99
N LYS A 12 30.46 28.66 4.36
CA LYS A 12 29.12 28.54 4.97
C LYS A 12 28.84 27.17 5.58
N ILE A 13 29.79 26.25 5.55
CA ILE A 13 29.61 24.89 6.07
C ILE A 13 30.61 24.62 7.21
N PRO A 14 30.29 25.06 8.45
CA PRO A 14 31.21 24.97 9.58
C PRO A 14 31.53 23.53 10.01
N SER A 15 30.55 22.61 10.05
CA SER A 15 30.76 21.23 10.52
C SER A 15 30.21 20.15 9.58
N ASP A 16 30.75 18.92 9.65
CA ASP A 16 30.42 17.77 8.77
C ASP A 16 28.94 17.39 8.76
N SER A 17 28.26 17.72 9.85
CA SER A 17 26.83 17.52 10.07
C SER A 17 25.97 18.58 9.38
N ASP A 18 26.55 19.72 8.96
CA ASP A 18 25.81 20.90 8.51
C ASP A 18 25.69 21.02 6.99
N ARG A 19 25.62 19.87 6.31
CA ARG A 19 25.49 19.83 4.84
C ARG A 19 24.23 20.54 4.35
N HIS A 20 23.22 20.65 5.21
CA HIS A 20 21.99 21.38 4.97
C HIS A 20 22.23 22.91 4.85
N LEU A 21 23.15 23.49 5.63
CA LEU A 21 23.47 24.92 5.56
C LEU A 21 24.09 25.32 4.22
N GLY A 22 24.92 24.46 3.64
CA GLY A 22 25.49 24.67 2.30
C GLY A 22 24.43 24.60 1.21
N VAL A 23 23.47 23.68 1.34
CA VAL A 23 22.32 23.55 0.43
C VAL A 23 21.41 24.77 0.53
N ASP A 24 21.11 25.24 1.74
CA ASP A 24 20.26 26.41 1.98
C ASP A 24 20.90 27.69 1.44
N TYR A 25 22.21 27.86 1.59
CA TYR A 25 22.95 28.98 1.00
C TYR A 25 22.90 28.96 -0.54
N ILE A 26 23.05 27.79 -1.15
CA ILE A 26 22.95 27.63 -2.61
C ILE A 26 21.54 27.96 -3.10
N LEU A 27 20.50 27.47 -2.41
CA LEU A 27 19.10 27.74 -2.76
C LEU A 27 18.74 29.22 -2.58
N ALA A 28 19.20 29.87 -1.51
CA ALA A 28 19.02 31.30 -1.27
C ALA A 28 19.70 32.14 -2.36
N LYS A 29 20.94 31.78 -2.76
CA LYS A 29 21.68 32.49 -3.82
C LYS A 29 21.06 32.29 -5.20
N LEU A 30 20.34 31.20 -5.43
CA LEU A 30 19.57 30.95 -6.65
C LEU A 30 18.14 31.51 -6.62
N LYS A 31 17.69 32.09 -5.50
CA LYS A 31 16.29 32.54 -5.29
C LYS A 31 15.26 31.42 -5.53
N ILE A 32 15.59 30.19 -5.13
CA ILE A 32 14.70 29.03 -5.25
C ILE A 32 14.23 28.63 -3.86
N ASP A 33 12.92 28.58 -3.66
CA ASP A 33 12.35 28.06 -2.42
C ASP A 33 12.62 26.55 -2.28
N SER A 34 13.14 26.15 -1.13
CA SER A 34 13.45 24.74 -0.79
C SER A 34 12.25 23.79 -0.88
N LYS A 35 11.03 24.32 -0.81
CA LYS A 35 9.78 23.57 -0.94
C LYS A 35 9.40 23.24 -2.38
N ASN A 36 9.96 23.95 -3.36
CA ASN A 36 9.62 23.82 -4.78
C ASN A 36 10.62 22.97 -5.57
N VAL A 37 11.60 22.37 -4.89
CA VAL A 37 12.65 21.55 -5.49
C VAL A 37 12.30 20.08 -5.32
N ARG A 38 12.40 19.30 -6.40
CA ARG A 38 12.27 17.83 -6.35
C ARG A 38 13.21 17.26 -5.29
N MET A 39 12.70 16.37 -4.44
CA MET A 39 13.50 15.63 -3.46
C MET A 39 14.78 15.01 -4.07
N LYS A 40 14.67 14.43 -5.28
CA LYS A 40 15.80 13.83 -6.00
C LYS A 40 16.89 14.85 -6.37
N ASP A 41 16.49 16.06 -6.74
CA ASP A 41 17.44 17.12 -7.13
C ASP A 41 18.07 17.74 -5.88
N LEU A 42 17.33 17.80 -4.77
CA LEU A 42 17.84 18.19 -3.46
C LEU A 42 18.85 17.16 -2.91
N ASP A 43 18.63 15.86 -3.13
CA ASP A 43 19.58 14.81 -2.77
C ASP A 43 20.84 14.84 -3.65
N ARG A 44 20.69 15.12 -4.95
CA ARG A 44 21.83 15.37 -5.86
C ARG A 44 22.65 16.58 -5.41
N LEU A 45 21.97 17.66 -5.01
CA LEU A 45 22.62 18.87 -4.50
C LEU A 45 23.41 18.57 -3.22
N LYS A 46 22.81 17.85 -2.27
CA LYS A 46 23.51 17.36 -1.05
C LYS A 46 24.73 16.50 -1.40
N ALA A 47 24.62 15.62 -2.40
CA ALA A 47 25.73 14.79 -2.84
C ALA A 47 26.87 15.62 -3.45
N CYS A 48 26.56 16.64 -4.26
CA CYS A 48 27.55 17.57 -4.81
C CYS A 48 28.26 18.38 -3.73
N VAL A 49 27.52 18.93 -2.75
CA VAL A 49 28.09 19.64 -1.59
C VAL A 49 28.97 18.71 -0.76
N SER A 50 28.53 17.47 -0.54
CA SER A 50 29.32 16.45 0.17
C SER A 50 30.61 16.13 -0.57
N SER A 51 30.54 15.93 -1.89
CA SER A 51 31.71 15.65 -2.73
C SER A 51 32.71 16.81 -2.73
N LEU A 52 32.23 18.06 -2.82
CA LEU A 52 33.07 19.25 -2.73
C LEU A 52 33.85 19.29 -1.42
N ARG A 53 33.18 19.00 -0.30
CA ARG A 53 33.80 18.99 1.02
C ARG A 53 34.81 17.85 1.17
N THR A 54 34.48 16.65 0.71
CA THR A 54 35.41 15.51 0.75
C THR A 54 36.69 15.87 -0.02
N ARG A 55 36.56 16.44 -1.23
CA ARG A 55 37.71 16.91 -2.01
C ARG A 55 38.48 18.03 -1.32
N CYS A 56 37.80 18.94 -0.61
CA CYS A 56 38.45 19.97 0.20
C CYS A 56 39.29 19.35 1.32
N LYS A 57 38.77 18.34 2.03
CA LYS A 57 39.50 17.62 3.08
C LYS A 57 40.68 16.84 2.55
N GLU A 58 40.54 16.15 1.41
CA GLU A 58 41.63 15.44 0.76
C GLU A 58 42.77 16.40 0.40
N LYS A 59 42.44 17.56 -0.18
CA LYS A 59 43.41 18.61 -0.50
C LYS A 59 44.04 19.26 0.74
N PHE A 60 43.27 19.44 1.81
CA PHE A 60 43.79 19.93 3.10
C PHE A 60 44.76 18.93 3.74
N ASN A 61 44.44 17.63 3.69
CA ASN A 61 45.33 16.56 4.13
C ASN A 61 46.61 16.49 3.28
N ALA A 62 46.49 16.63 1.96
CA ALA A 62 47.64 16.69 1.04
C ALA A 62 48.52 17.93 1.27
N ALA A 63 47.96 19.01 1.82
CA ALA A 63 48.69 20.21 2.25
C ALA A 63 49.26 20.11 3.67
N SER A 64 49.34 18.89 4.24
CA SER A 64 49.83 18.62 5.59
C SER A 64 49.01 19.31 6.69
N ARG A 65 47.72 19.56 6.45
CA ARG A 65 46.79 20.18 7.41
C ARG A 65 47.20 21.58 7.89
N LYS A 66 47.99 22.31 7.09
CA LYS A 66 48.36 23.70 7.37
C LYS A 66 47.57 24.63 6.45
N ALA A 67 46.81 25.57 7.04
CA ALA A 67 45.94 26.48 6.31
C ALA A 67 46.71 27.29 5.26
N ASP A 68 47.83 27.92 5.63
CA ASP A 68 48.65 28.73 4.73
C ASP A 68 49.15 27.94 3.51
N LYS A 69 49.59 26.69 3.74
CA LYS A 69 50.04 25.79 2.66
C LYS A 69 48.89 25.31 1.78
N PHE A 70 47.71 25.15 2.35
CA PHE A 70 46.52 24.74 1.62
C PHE A 70 46.05 25.83 0.68
N GLU A 71 45.94 27.07 1.16
CA GLU A 71 45.52 28.22 0.35
C GLU A 71 46.51 28.52 -0.77
N LEU A 72 47.82 28.49 -0.47
CA LEU A 72 48.85 28.80 -1.46
C LEU A 72 48.93 27.74 -2.58
N LYS A 73 48.65 26.47 -2.27
CA LYS A 73 48.66 25.37 -3.26
C LYS A 73 47.33 25.15 -3.98
N ASN A 74 46.21 25.56 -3.39
CA ASN A 74 44.87 25.26 -3.91
C ASN A 74 44.02 26.52 -4.20
N SER A 75 44.60 27.73 -4.18
CA SER A 75 43.92 28.99 -4.51
C SER A 75 43.17 28.90 -5.84
N ALA A 76 43.85 28.48 -6.92
CA ALA A 76 43.24 28.30 -8.23
C ALA A 76 42.07 27.29 -8.23
N TRP A 77 42.08 26.30 -7.33
CA TRP A 77 40.98 25.36 -7.17
C TRP A 77 39.83 25.93 -6.33
N LEU A 78 40.14 26.71 -5.28
CA LEU A 78 39.14 27.38 -4.45
C LEU A 78 38.37 28.46 -5.21
N ASP A 79 39.05 29.16 -6.11
CA ASP A 79 38.50 30.25 -6.92
C ASP A 79 37.81 29.74 -8.21
N SER A 80 37.88 28.42 -8.47
CA SER A 80 37.22 27.82 -9.64
C SER A 80 35.70 27.65 -9.46
N GLU A 81 34.98 27.61 -10.58
CA GLU A 81 33.53 27.49 -10.61
C GLU A 81 33.02 26.18 -9.99
N PHE A 82 31.95 26.30 -9.20
CA PHE A 82 31.20 25.17 -8.67
C PHE A 82 30.03 24.84 -9.59
N HIS A 83 30.18 23.77 -10.37
CA HIS A 83 29.11 23.28 -11.25
C HIS A 83 28.02 22.60 -10.44
N LEU A 84 26.83 23.21 -10.45
CA LEU A 84 25.63 22.66 -9.84
C LEU A 84 24.87 21.77 -10.82
N PRO A 85 24.21 20.71 -10.34
CA PRO A 85 23.19 20.01 -11.12
C PRO A 85 22.09 20.99 -11.56
N GLU A 86 21.59 20.83 -12.79
CA GLU A 86 20.44 21.59 -13.28
C GLU A 86 19.21 21.28 -12.41
N LEU A 87 18.77 22.24 -11.60
CA LEU A 87 17.64 22.08 -10.70
C LEU A 87 16.34 22.28 -11.47
N ARG A 88 15.54 21.22 -11.62
CA ARG A 88 14.21 21.31 -12.22
C ARG A 88 13.21 21.72 -11.15
N VAL A 89 12.80 22.99 -11.18
CA VAL A 89 11.72 23.50 -10.32
C VAL A 89 10.39 22.96 -10.84
N GLU A 90 9.74 22.09 -10.07
CA GLU A 90 8.40 21.62 -10.41
C GLU A 90 7.39 22.69 -10.02
N LYS A 91 6.91 23.44 -11.01
CA LYS A 91 5.64 24.17 -10.87
C LYS A 91 4.51 23.15 -11.04
N ASN A 92 4.01 22.64 -9.92
CA ASN A 92 2.81 21.82 -9.77
C ASN A 92 2.85 20.42 -10.44
N LEU A 93 2.77 19.35 -9.65
CA LEU A 93 1.68 18.38 -9.78
C LEU A 93 1.71 17.38 -8.60
N GLU A 94 0.61 17.39 -7.87
CA GLU A 94 0.19 16.32 -6.97
C GLU A 94 0.09 15.00 -7.75
N ASN A 95 0.39 13.88 -7.08
CA ASN A 95 0.22 12.49 -7.55
C ASN A 95 1.23 11.96 -8.57
N SER A 96 2.44 11.64 -8.10
CA SER A 96 3.15 10.44 -8.59
C SER A 96 3.98 9.85 -7.47
N ALA A 97 3.47 8.77 -6.91
CA ALA A 97 4.17 7.97 -5.92
C ALA A 97 5.54 7.54 -6.45
N CYS A 98 6.52 7.57 -5.56
CA CYS A 98 7.93 7.26 -5.77
C CYS A 98 8.16 5.89 -6.43
N GLU A 99 8.22 5.84 -7.76
CA GLU A 99 8.84 4.74 -8.49
C GLU A 99 10.35 5.00 -8.62
N LEU A 100 11.13 4.90 -7.54
CA LEU A 100 12.59 4.68 -7.61
C LEU A 100 13.10 4.21 -6.24
N SER A 101 12.71 3.01 -5.79
CA SER A 101 13.49 2.30 -4.77
C SER A 101 14.33 1.24 -5.47
N ALA A 102 15.64 1.35 -5.38
CA ALA A 102 16.54 0.29 -5.84
C ALA A 102 16.25 -0.99 -5.02
N GLY A 103 15.58 -1.96 -5.64
CA GLY A 103 15.10 -3.18 -5.00
C GLY A 103 14.20 -4.02 -5.90
N ARG A 104 13.81 -5.20 -5.42
CA ARG A 104 12.86 -6.08 -6.12
C ARG A 104 11.53 -5.35 -6.31
N ARG A 105 11.00 -5.35 -7.54
CA ARG A 105 9.72 -4.72 -7.85
C ARG A 105 8.61 -5.28 -6.95
N PRO A 106 7.77 -4.42 -6.37
CA PRO A 106 6.64 -4.89 -5.58
C PRO A 106 5.68 -5.67 -6.48
N LEU A 107 5.35 -6.89 -6.06
CA LEU A 107 4.30 -7.69 -6.69
C LEU A 107 2.92 -7.15 -6.29
N GLU A 108 1.92 -7.37 -7.13
CA GLU A 108 0.51 -7.17 -6.77
C GLU A 108 0.12 -8.08 -5.60
N PHE A 109 -0.80 -7.63 -4.74
CA PHE A 109 -1.19 -8.35 -3.53
C PHE A 109 -1.61 -9.81 -3.82
N GLN A 110 -2.38 -10.03 -4.88
CA GLN A 110 -2.88 -11.35 -5.28
C GLN A 110 -1.76 -12.31 -5.72
N LYS A 111 -0.64 -11.80 -6.23
CA LYS A 111 0.50 -12.60 -6.72
C LYS A 111 1.56 -12.87 -5.65
N LYS A 112 1.40 -12.31 -4.44
CA LYS A 112 2.32 -12.53 -3.32
C LYS A 112 2.11 -13.91 -2.70
N SER A 113 3.16 -14.44 -2.08
CA SER A 113 3.02 -15.63 -1.23
C SER A 113 2.10 -15.34 -0.04
N GLU A 114 1.40 -16.36 0.45
CA GLU A 114 0.48 -16.23 1.59
C GLU A 114 1.17 -15.62 2.82
N ARG A 115 2.41 -16.03 3.11
CA ARG A 115 3.23 -15.44 4.18
C ARG A 115 3.40 -13.92 4.03
N SER A 116 3.58 -13.44 2.80
CA SER A 116 3.76 -12.02 2.53
C SER A 116 2.44 -11.25 2.60
N GLN A 117 1.34 -11.83 2.12
CA GLN A 117 -0.01 -11.28 2.28
C GLN A 117 -0.38 -11.12 3.76
N ARG A 118 -0.12 -12.15 4.58
CA ARG A 118 -0.33 -12.10 6.04
C ARG A 118 0.49 -10.98 6.71
N ARG A 119 1.74 -10.78 6.28
CA ARG A 119 2.58 -9.67 6.78
C ARG A 119 2.01 -8.30 6.43
N GLU A 120 1.45 -8.12 5.24
CA GLU A 120 0.81 -6.85 4.86
C GLU A 120 -0.51 -6.63 5.59
N ALA A 121 -1.33 -7.67 5.71
CA ALA A 121 -2.55 -7.62 6.52
C ALA A 121 -2.24 -7.29 7.99
N ALA A 122 -1.18 -7.85 8.56
CA ALA A 122 -0.74 -7.54 9.92
C ALA A 122 -0.35 -6.07 10.07
N LYS A 123 0.39 -5.49 9.10
CA LYS A 123 0.72 -4.06 9.09
C LYS A 123 -0.54 -3.19 9.10
N ILE A 124 -1.52 -3.50 8.25
CA ILE A 124 -2.80 -2.78 8.19
C ILE A 124 -3.54 -2.90 9.52
N SER A 125 -3.56 -4.09 10.11
CA SER A 125 -4.20 -4.34 11.41
C SER A 125 -3.55 -3.52 12.52
N THR A 126 -2.22 -3.53 12.62
CA THR A 126 -1.48 -2.73 13.62
C THR A 126 -1.69 -1.23 13.43
N GLN A 127 -1.75 -0.72 12.20
CA GLN A 127 -2.05 0.69 11.92
C GLN A 127 -3.46 1.13 12.34
N ASN A 128 -4.38 0.19 12.48
CA ASN A 128 -5.76 0.44 12.91
C ASN A 128 -6.02 -0.09 14.33
N GLU A 129 -4.97 -0.22 15.15
CA GLU A 129 -5.07 -0.64 16.57
C GLU A 129 -5.79 -1.98 16.75
N HIS A 130 -5.74 -2.85 15.74
CA HIS A 130 -6.45 -4.11 15.71
C HIS A 130 -7.98 -4.00 15.87
N ASP A 131 -8.59 -2.84 15.61
CA ASP A 131 -10.04 -2.67 15.67
C ASP A 131 -10.74 -3.26 14.42
N PRO A 132 -11.49 -4.37 14.56
CA PRO A 132 -12.18 -4.99 13.43
C PRO A 132 -13.29 -4.10 12.86
N SER A 133 -13.92 -3.27 13.69
CA SER A 133 -15.08 -2.45 13.28
C SER A 133 -14.65 -1.38 12.28
N ARG A 134 -13.54 -0.69 12.57
CA ARG A 134 -12.93 0.30 11.68
C ARG A 134 -12.47 -0.33 10.36
N ILE A 135 -11.85 -1.51 10.42
CA ILE A 135 -11.38 -2.22 9.22
C ILE A 135 -12.55 -2.65 8.33
N ILE A 136 -13.63 -3.20 8.92
CA ILE A 136 -14.82 -3.60 8.18
C ILE A 136 -15.50 -2.38 7.54
N LEU A 137 -15.58 -1.25 8.24
CA LEU A 137 -16.13 -0.01 7.70
C LEU A 137 -15.31 0.49 6.50
N ALA A 138 -13.98 0.47 6.59
CA ALA A 138 -13.09 0.83 5.50
C ALA A 138 -13.29 -0.11 4.29
N CYS A 139 -13.39 -1.41 4.51
CA CYS A 139 -13.70 -2.39 3.45
C CYS A 139 -15.05 -2.13 2.79
N LYS A 140 -16.11 -1.84 3.58
CA LYS A 140 -17.44 -1.50 3.03
C LYS A 140 -17.41 -0.27 2.14
N HIS A 141 -16.66 0.75 2.54
CA HIS A 141 -16.48 1.98 1.77
C HIS A 141 -15.70 1.71 0.48
N ALA A 142 -14.60 0.95 0.56
CA ALA A 142 -13.80 0.55 -0.59
C ALA A 142 -14.65 -0.25 -1.60
N ALA A 143 -15.38 -1.28 -1.16
CA ALA A 143 -16.26 -2.07 -2.03
C ALA A 143 -17.29 -1.22 -2.76
N ARG A 144 -17.91 -0.26 -2.07
CA ARG A 144 -18.85 0.69 -2.69
C ARG A 144 -18.19 1.57 -3.74
N LYS A 145 -16.98 2.07 -3.47
CA LYS A 145 -16.22 2.93 -4.39
C LYS A 145 -15.73 2.16 -5.62
N SER A 146 -15.38 0.89 -5.45
CA SER A 146 -14.93 0.00 -6.53
C SER A 146 -16.07 -0.55 -7.40
N GLY A 147 -17.34 -0.35 -7.01
CA GLY A 147 -18.50 -0.88 -7.73
C GLY A 147 -18.90 -2.32 -7.38
N GLU A 148 -18.25 -2.91 -6.38
CA GLU A 148 -18.49 -4.28 -5.89
C GLU A 148 -19.75 -4.32 -4.99
N LYS A 149 -20.92 -4.27 -5.63
CA LYS A 149 -22.23 -4.16 -4.95
C LYS A 149 -22.52 -5.35 -4.03
N ASP A 150 -22.22 -6.57 -4.48
CA ASP A 150 -22.50 -7.80 -3.75
C ASP A 150 -21.63 -7.91 -2.50
N LEU A 151 -20.33 -7.65 -2.63
CA LEU A 151 -19.42 -7.61 -1.48
C LEU A 151 -19.85 -6.56 -0.46
N HIS A 152 -20.26 -5.37 -0.92
CA HIS A 152 -20.80 -4.35 -0.03
C HIS A 152 -22.06 -4.83 0.71
N ALA A 153 -22.99 -5.48 0.00
CA ALA A 153 -24.23 -6.00 0.58
C ALA A 153 -23.93 -7.09 1.64
N VAL A 154 -23.04 -8.03 1.35
CA VAL A 154 -22.63 -9.09 2.30
C VAL A 154 -21.99 -8.46 3.54
N LEU A 155 -21.01 -7.58 3.38
CA LEU A 155 -20.37 -6.90 4.51
C LEU A 155 -21.40 -6.09 5.31
N LYS A 156 -22.35 -5.42 4.66
CA LYS A 156 -23.42 -4.69 5.33
C LYS A 156 -24.32 -5.61 6.17
N GLU A 157 -24.70 -6.78 5.65
CA GLU A 157 -25.53 -7.74 6.38
C GLU A 157 -24.81 -8.38 7.56
N VAL A 158 -23.54 -8.76 7.37
CA VAL A 158 -22.72 -9.41 8.38
C VAL A 158 -22.45 -8.45 9.55
N SER A 159 -22.28 -7.15 9.29
CA SER A 159 -22.03 -6.13 10.32
C SER A 159 -23.28 -5.67 11.10
N LYS A 160 -24.50 -6.11 10.80
CA LYS A 160 -25.70 -5.62 11.50
C LYS A 160 -25.77 -6.03 12.98
N SER A 161 -25.18 -7.16 13.34
CA SER A 161 -25.21 -7.69 14.70
C SER A 161 -24.04 -8.66 14.93
N PRO A 162 -23.41 -8.67 16.11
CA PRO A 162 -22.25 -9.53 16.40
C PRO A 162 -22.55 -11.03 16.28
N HIS A 163 -23.80 -11.46 16.48
CA HIS A 163 -24.20 -12.87 16.36
C HIS A 163 -24.66 -13.26 14.95
N ARG A 164 -24.87 -12.29 14.06
CA ARG A 164 -25.36 -12.56 12.70
C ARG A 164 -24.40 -13.41 11.86
N PRO A 165 -23.06 -13.21 11.88
CA PRO A 165 -22.14 -14.10 11.19
C PRO A 165 -22.28 -15.57 11.63
N SER A 166 -22.48 -15.81 12.93
CA SER A 166 -22.68 -17.16 13.48
C SER A 166 -23.98 -17.78 12.98
N LYS A 167 -25.08 -17.01 12.94
CA LYS A 167 -26.36 -17.47 12.39
C LYS A 167 -26.26 -17.80 10.90
N ILE A 168 -25.59 -16.95 10.12
CA ILE A 168 -25.36 -17.18 8.68
C ILE A 168 -24.56 -18.47 8.49
N ARG A 169 -23.49 -18.68 9.26
CA ARG A 169 -22.70 -19.93 9.20
C ARG A 169 -23.55 -21.16 9.48
N LYS A 170 -24.34 -21.14 10.55
CA LYS A 170 -25.28 -22.23 10.87
C LYS A 170 -26.25 -22.49 9.73
N LEU A 171 -26.83 -21.46 9.12
CA LEU A 171 -27.75 -21.65 8.00
C LEU A 171 -27.07 -22.26 6.77
N LEU A 172 -25.85 -21.83 6.44
CA LEU A 172 -25.07 -22.42 5.36
C LEU A 172 -24.75 -23.90 5.65
N ASP A 173 -24.31 -24.21 6.87
CA ASP A 173 -24.00 -25.58 7.29
C ASP A 173 -25.25 -26.48 7.39
N THR A 174 -26.42 -25.89 7.66
CA THR A 174 -27.71 -26.63 7.76
C THR A 174 -28.38 -26.80 6.39
N SER A 175 -28.03 -25.98 5.41
CA SER A 175 -28.62 -26.01 4.06
C SER A 175 -28.24 -27.25 3.25
N THR A 176 -27.25 -28.02 3.68
CA THR A 176 -27.07 -29.44 3.36
C THR A 176 -28.05 -30.30 4.16
N SER A 177 -29.32 -29.91 4.18
CA SER A 177 -30.40 -30.79 4.63
C SER A 177 -30.45 -31.95 3.63
N VAL A 178 -29.69 -33.01 3.92
CA VAL A 178 -29.78 -34.29 3.24
C VAL A 178 -31.26 -34.61 3.15
N ILE A 179 -31.78 -34.70 1.92
CA ILE A 179 -33.17 -35.10 1.69
C ILE A 179 -33.33 -36.48 2.35
N LYS A 180 -33.92 -36.51 3.54
CA LYS A 180 -34.17 -37.76 4.25
C LYS A 180 -35.35 -38.43 3.58
N LYS A 181 -35.08 -39.45 2.78
CA LYS A 181 -36.11 -40.33 2.23
C LYS A 181 -36.89 -40.93 3.41
N LYS A 182 -38.21 -40.77 3.41
CA LYS A 182 -39.08 -41.39 4.42
C LYS A 182 -38.97 -42.91 4.31
N ASN A 183 -38.87 -43.60 5.44
CA ASN A 183 -38.97 -45.06 5.48
C ASN A 183 -40.40 -45.52 5.12
N LEU A 184 -40.57 -46.77 4.69
CA LEU A 184 -41.88 -47.33 4.31
C LEU A 184 -42.94 -47.13 5.41
N ASN A 185 -42.58 -47.39 6.67
CA ASN A 185 -43.47 -47.24 7.82
C ASN A 185 -43.82 -45.77 8.10
N GLU A 186 -42.88 -44.84 7.90
CA GLU A 186 -43.13 -43.41 8.05
C GLU A 186 -44.03 -42.87 6.92
N ALA A 187 -43.83 -43.36 5.70
CA ALA A 187 -44.67 -43.05 4.56
C ALA A 187 -46.10 -43.57 4.77
N LEU A 188 -46.26 -44.79 5.30
CA LEU A 188 -47.56 -45.36 5.65
C LEU A 188 -48.23 -44.59 6.78
N SER A 189 -47.48 -44.26 7.85
CA SER A 189 -48.00 -43.45 8.96
C SER A 189 -48.45 -42.07 8.47
N PHE A 190 -47.69 -41.45 7.57
CA PHE A 190 -48.06 -40.19 6.93
C PHE A 190 -49.33 -40.31 6.08
N LEU A 191 -49.48 -41.40 5.31
CA LEU A 191 -50.67 -41.66 4.51
C LEU A 191 -51.93 -41.77 5.39
N LEU A 192 -51.82 -42.53 6.50
CA LEU A 192 -52.93 -42.73 7.43
C LEU A 192 -53.29 -41.45 8.19
N LYS A 193 -52.30 -40.70 8.70
CA LYS A 193 -52.50 -39.45 9.44
C LYS A 193 -53.15 -38.35 8.61
N ASN A 194 -52.88 -38.33 7.31
CA ASN A 194 -53.42 -37.33 6.39
C ASN A 194 -54.61 -37.86 5.57
N SER A 195 -55.08 -39.08 5.86
CA SER A 195 -56.20 -39.74 5.18
C SER A 195 -56.07 -39.68 3.64
N LEU A 196 -54.85 -39.83 3.13
CA LEU A 196 -54.59 -39.71 1.70
C LEU A 196 -55.08 -40.96 0.97
N THR A 197 -55.82 -40.75 -0.11
CA THR A 197 -56.14 -41.85 -1.02
C THR A 197 -54.89 -42.28 -1.77
N LYS A 198 -54.86 -43.56 -2.19
CA LYS A 198 -53.74 -44.14 -2.94
C LYS A 198 -53.34 -43.30 -4.15
N ASN A 199 -54.34 -42.82 -4.91
CA ASN A 199 -54.10 -42.05 -6.13
C ASN A 199 -53.47 -40.68 -5.84
N VAL A 200 -53.96 -40.00 -4.80
CA VAL A 200 -53.45 -38.69 -4.38
C VAL A 200 -52.00 -38.81 -3.88
N TYR A 201 -51.66 -39.88 -3.16
CA TYR A 201 -50.28 -40.17 -2.78
C TYR A 201 -49.37 -40.46 -3.97
N ILE A 202 -49.82 -41.26 -4.94
CA ILE A 202 -49.04 -41.56 -6.15
C ILE A 202 -48.76 -40.29 -6.95
N ASN A 203 -49.75 -39.43 -7.14
CA ASN A 203 -49.60 -38.17 -7.86
C ASN A 203 -48.58 -37.24 -7.18
N MET A 204 -48.70 -37.05 -5.85
CA MET A 204 -47.72 -36.26 -5.09
C MET A 204 -46.30 -36.82 -5.22
N ARG A 205 -46.14 -38.15 -5.21
CA ARG A 205 -44.82 -38.79 -5.35
C ARG A 205 -44.22 -38.54 -6.73
N LEU A 206 -45.03 -38.61 -7.78
CA LEU A 206 -44.58 -38.37 -9.16
C LEU A 206 -44.20 -36.90 -9.39
N GLU A 207 -44.99 -35.96 -8.87
CA GLU A 207 -44.68 -34.52 -8.96
C GLU A 207 -43.40 -34.16 -8.20
N ALA A 208 -43.20 -34.68 -7.00
CA ALA A 208 -41.98 -34.48 -6.22
C ALA A 208 -40.74 -34.99 -6.95
N ASN A 209 -40.82 -36.19 -7.54
CA ASN A 209 -39.72 -36.77 -8.33
C ASN A 209 -39.42 -35.96 -9.63
N SER A 210 -40.44 -35.35 -10.26
CA SER A 210 -40.25 -34.50 -11.44
C SER A 210 -39.56 -33.17 -11.11
N CYS A 211 -39.76 -32.65 -9.90
CA CYS A 211 -39.14 -31.40 -9.44
C CYS A 211 -37.69 -31.59 -9.00
N GLU A 212 -37.34 -32.71 -8.36
CA GLU A 212 -35.96 -33.00 -7.91
C GLU A 212 -34.97 -33.12 -9.08
N GLY A 213 -35.41 -33.54 -10.27
CA GLY A 213 -34.56 -33.65 -11.46
C GLY A 213 -34.08 -32.32 -12.07
N ARG A 214 -34.66 -31.18 -11.71
CA ARG A 214 -34.31 -29.86 -12.30
C ARG A 214 -33.25 -29.10 -11.50
N HIS A 215 -32.98 -29.48 -10.25
CA HIS A 215 -32.00 -28.80 -9.40
C HIS A 215 -30.55 -29.29 -9.58
N LEU A 216 -30.33 -30.38 -10.33
CA LEU A 216 -28.99 -30.94 -10.59
C LEU A 216 -28.45 -30.62 -12.00
N ALA A 217 -29.22 -29.91 -12.85
CA ALA A 217 -28.85 -29.64 -14.25
C ALA A 217 -28.45 -28.18 -14.53
N THR A 218 -28.16 -27.39 -13.49
CA THR A 218 -27.70 -26.00 -13.68
C THR A 218 -26.62 -25.67 -12.67
N ILE A 219 -25.42 -26.20 -12.92
CA ILE A 219 -24.14 -25.64 -12.47
C ILE A 219 -23.24 -25.59 -13.71
#